data_AF-A0A8D8ZUK7-F1
#
_entry.id   AF-A0A8D8ZUK7-F1
#
_cell.length_a   1.000
_cell.length_b   1.000
_cell.length_c   1.000
_cell.angle_alpha   90.00
_cell.angle_beta   90.00
_cell.angle_gamma   90.00
#
_symmetry.space_group_name_H-M   'P 1'
#
loop_
_entity.id
_entity.type
_entity.pdbx_description
1 polymer ?
#
loop_
_entity_poly.entity_id
_entity_poly.type
_entity_poly.pdbx_seq_one_letter_code
_entity_poly.pdbx_strand_id
1 'polypeptide(L)'
;MYCWDETLSNAWHVVFGLRFMTTYNCTFLINSVAHLWGNRPYDKFINPSQNLGVAIFALGEGWHNYHHVFPWDYKTAELGNYSTNITIMFIDFFAWIGWAYNLKTVSPDLVAARVKRTGDGSHDVWGWNDKDLTQEEKLKATIINRKTRS
;
A
#
# COMPACT_ATOMS: atom_id res chain seq x y z
N MET A 1 32.78 -19.36 10.52
CA MET A 1 33.41 -19.32 11.84
C MET A 1 32.97 -20.51 12.68
N TYR A 2 31.66 -20.83 12.73
CA TYR A 2 31.14 -22.05 13.37
C TYR A 2 30.22 -22.91 12.49
N CYS A 3 29.43 -22.29 11.57
CA CYS A 3 28.47 -23.03 10.74
C CYS A 3 28.99 -23.44 9.35
N TRP A 4 29.80 -22.59 8.69
CA TRP A 4 30.30 -22.82 7.31
C TRP A 4 31.70 -22.19 7.08
N ASP A 5 32.53 -22.13 8.12
CA ASP A 5 33.95 -21.73 8.00
C ASP A 5 34.25 -20.30 7.47
N GLU A 6 33.32 -19.36 7.65
CA GLU A 6 33.58 -17.93 7.41
C GLU A 6 34.55 -17.25 8.39
N THR A 7 35.32 -16.25 7.95
CA THR A 7 36.23 -15.48 8.82
C THR A 7 35.46 -14.53 9.76
N LEU A 8 36.03 -14.26 10.95
CA LEU A 8 35.45 -13.27 11.89
C LEU A 8 35.34 -11.87 11.26
N SER A 9 36.32 -11.50 10.44
CA SER A 9 36.33 -10.20 9.75
C SER A 9 35.17 -10.07 8.77
N ASN A 10 34.90 -11.09 7.95
CA ASN A 10 33.77 -11.07 7.02
C ASN A 10 32.44 -11.05 7.76
N ALA A 11 32.30 -11.87 8.80
CA ALA A 11 31.10 -11.90 9.63
C ALA A 11 30.80 -10.52 10.25
N TRP A 12 31.82 -9.85 10.79
CA TRP A 12 31.66 -8.53 11.39
C TRP A 12 31.36 -7.43 10.36
N HIS A 13 32.18 -7.32 9.31
CA HIS A 13 32.06 -6.19 8.39
C HIS A 13 30.91 -6.36 7.38
N VAL A 14 30.67 -7.58 6.90
CA VAL A 14 29.67 -7.84 5.85
C VAL A 14 28.33 -8.22 6.46
N VAL A 15 28.29 -9.31 7.24
CA VAL A 15 27.02 -9.89 7.73
C VAL A 15 26.38 -9.01 8.81
N PHE A 16 27.19 -8.38 9.66
CA PHE A 16 26.70 -7.41 10.63
C PHE A 16 26.76 -5.99 10.06
N GLY A 17 27.95 -5.44 9.81
CA GLY A 17 28.12 -4.03 9.47
C GLY A 17 27.37 -3.59 8.22
N LEU A 18 27.72 -4.14 7.05
CA LEU A 18 27.11 -3.78 5.78
C LEU A 18 25.62 -4.10 5.77
N ARG A 19 25.22 -5.31 6.20
CA ARG A 19 23.80 -5.69 6.27
C ARG A 19 23.00 -4.71 7.12
N PHE A 20 23.49 -4.38 8.31
CA PHE A 20 22.81 -3.47 9.23
C PHE A 20 22.68 -2.08 8.62
N MET A 21 23.77 -1.53 8.10
CA MET A 21 23.78 -0.20 7.46
C MET A 21 22.85 -0.16 6.25
N THR A 22 22.91 -1.13 5.34
CA THR A 22 22.03 -1.18 4.17
C THR A 22 20.57 -1.29 4.58
N THR A 23 20.24 -2.19 5.53
CA THR A 23 18.87 -2.36 6.02
C THR A 23 18.33 -1.05 6.60
N TYR A 24 19.11 -0.38 7.47
CA TYR A 24 18.71 0.89 8.06
C TYR A 24 18.50 1.99 7.02
N ASN A 25 19.43 2.12 6.07
CA ASN A 25 19.32 3.12 5.02
C ASN A 25 18.12 2.86 4.11
N CYS A 26 17.84 1.59 3.76
CA CYS A 26 16.63 1.23 3.02
C CYS A 26 15.37 1.62 3.79
N THR A 27 15.29 1.33 5.09
CA THR A 27 14.14 1.70 5.92
C THR A 27 13.93 3.21 5.99
N PHE A 28 14.99 3.98 6.22
CA PHE A 28 14.90 5.44 6.28
C PHE A 28 14.66 6.11 4.93
N LEU A 29 15.12 5.48 3.84
CA LEU A 29 14.82 5.95 2.49
C LEU A 29 13.32 5.91 2.21
N ILE A 30 12.60 4.90 2.70
CA ILE A 30 11.12 4.82 2.60
C ILE A 30 10.49 6.03 3.29
N ASN A 31 10.89 6.29 4.54
CA ASN A 31 10.40 7.44 5.30
C ASN A 31 10.71 8.79 4.64
N SER A 32 11.73 8.85 3.78
CA SER A 32 12.05 10.05 3.02
C SER A 32 11.24 10.13 1.72
N VAL A 33 11.33 9.10 0.88
CA VAL A 33 10.74 9.08 -0.47
C VAL A 33 9.22 8.99 -0.43
N ALA A 34 8.64 8.14 0.44
CA ALA A 34 7.18 7.98 0.54
C ALA A 34 6.47 9.18 1.18
N HIS A 35 7.20 10.09 1.83
CA HIS A 35 6.65 11.35 2.33
C HIS A 35 6.86 12.52 1.37
N LEU A 36 7.83 12.44 0.45
CA LEU A 36 8.14 13.51 -0.51
C LEU A 36 7.48 13.31 -1.89
N TRP A 37 7.40 12.06 -2.38
CA TRP A 37 6.99 11.76 -3.74
C TRP A 37 5.93 10.66 -3.80
N GLY A 38 4.73 11.06 -4.22
CA GLY A 38 3.60 10.16 -4.43
C GLY A 38 2.27 10.90 -4.42
N ASN A 39 1.19 10.15 -4.61
CA ASN A 39 -0.17 10.66 -4.61
C ASN A 39 -0.82 10.50 -3.23
N ARG A 40 -1.92 11.20 -2.96
CA ARG A 40 -2.65 11.16 -1.67
C ARG A 40 -4.14 10.83 -1.87
N PRO A 41 -4.45 9.62 -2.37
CA PRO A 41 -5.80 9.23 -2.75
C PRO A 41 -6.83 9.21 -1.61
N TYR A 42 -6.41 9.00 -0.35
CA TYR A 42 -7.33 8.85 0.80
C TYR A 42 -7.43 10.12 1.64
N ASP A 43 -6.31 10.78 1.91
CA ASP A 43 -6.28 12.05 2.62
C ASP A 43 -5.14 12.93 2.13
N LYS A 44 -5.48 14.06 1.48
CA LYS A 44 -4.54 15.04 0.94
C LYS A 44 -4.00 16.01 1.97
N PHE A 45 -4.59 16.07 3.16
CA PHE A 45 -4.21 17.01 4.22
C PHE A 45 -3.09 16.45 5.12
N ILE A 46 -2.72 15.19 4.94
CA ILE A 46 -1.60 14.56 5.63
C ILE A 46 -0.39 14.43 4.69
N ASN A 47 0.81 14.45 5.27
CA ASN A 47 2.05 14.34 4.50
C ASN A 47 2.29 12.98 3.80
N PRO A 48 1.99 11.81 4.41
CA PRO A 48 2.24 10.49 3.83
C PRO A 48 1.59 10.31 2.45
N SER A 49 2.34 9.76 1.49
CA SER A 49 1.88 9.55 0.11
C SER A 49 1.94 8.07 -0.31
N GLN A 50 1.14 7.69 -1.31
CA GLN A 50 1.22 6.39 -1.96
C GLN A 50 2.31 6.43 -3.05
N ASN A 51 3.19 5.43 -3.03
CA ASN A 51 4.21 5.23 -4.05
C ASN A 51 4.37 3.74 -4.38
N LEU A 52 3.91 3.33 -5.56
CA LEU A 52 3.95 1.93 -5.99
C LEU A 52 5.39 1.40 -6.14
N GLY A 53 6.32 2.24 -6.60
CA GLY A 53 7.74 1.86 -6.70
C GLY A 53 8.31 1.55 -5.31
N VAL A 54 8.02 2.40 -4.33
CA VAL A 54 8.40 2.14 -2.93
C VAL A 54 7.72 0.87 -2.41
N ALA A 55 6.45 0.61 -2.75
CA ALA A 55 5.75 -0.61 -2.30
C ALA A 55 6.46 -1.88 -2.77
N ILE A 56 6.96 -1.90 -4.01
CA ILE A 56 7.70 -3.04 -4.56
C ILE A 56 9.09 -3.16 -3.91
N PHE A 57 9.84 -2.06 -3.82
CA PHE A 57 11.20 -2.07 -3.25
C PHE A 57 11.23 -2.36 -1.75
N ALA A 58 10.20 -1.94 -1.03
CA ALA A 58 10.08 -2.07 0.42
C ALA A 58 9.06 -3.14 0.86
N LEU A 59 8.69 -4.05 -0.04
CA LEU A 59 7.86 -5.23 0.26
C LEU A 59 6.47 -4.93 0.88
N GLY A 60 5.88 -3.76 0.62
CA GLY A 60 4.55 -3.38 1.15
C GLY A 60 4.48 -1.99 1.74
N GLU A 61 5.60 -1.37 2.09
CA GLU A 61 5.60 -0.09 2.83
C GLU A 61 5.24 1.14 1.97
N GLY A 62 5.04 0.99 0.66
CA GLY A 62 4.71 2.12 -0.22
C GLY A 62 3.26 2.61 -0.13
N TRP A 63 2.42 1.91 0.63
CA TRP A 63 1.01 2.26 0.84
C TRP A 63 0.80 3.21 2.04
N HIS A 64 1.71 4.18 2.21
CA HIS A 64 1.78 5.08 3.37
C HIS A 64 0.56 6.00 3.55
N ASN A 65 -0.04 6.53 2.48
CA ASN A 65 -1.25 7.37 2.64
C ASN A 65 -2.42 6.54 3.19
N TYR A 66 -2.59 5.29 2.72
CA TYR A 66 -3.61 4.39 3.26
C TYR A 66 -3.32 4.00 4.70
N HIS A 67 -2.08 3.57 4.98
CA HIS A 67 -1.65 3.13 6.32
C HIS A 67 -1.89 4.22 7.37
N HIS A 68 -1.53 5.47 7.08
CA HIS A 68 -1.76 6.57 8.03
C HIS A 68 -3.23 6.98 8.19
N VAL A 69 -4.06 6.73 7.17
CA VAL A 69 -5.51 7.00 7.27
C VAL A 69 -6.24 5.89 8.03
N PHE A 70 -5.79 4.65 7.89
CA PHE A 70 -6.37 3.47 8.54
C PHE A 70 -5.30 2.67 9.30
N PRO A 71 -4.72 3.22 10.38
CA PRO A 71 -3.60 2.61 11.09
C PRO A 71 -3.93 1.28 11.78
N TRP A 72 -5.22 0.95 11.90
CA TRP A 72 -5.71 -0.31 12.49
C TRP A 72 -5.94 -1.41 11.44
N ASP A 73 -5.81 -1.12 10.15
CA ASP A 73 -5.94 -2.14 9.11
C ASP A 73 -4.69 -3.02 9.07
N TYR A 74 -4.87 -4.33 9.23
CA TYR A 74 -3.76 -5.29 9.21
C TYR A 74 -3.07 -5.38 7.84
N LYS A 75 -3.79 -5.06 6.76
CA LYS A 75 -3.28 -5.16 5.38
C LYS A 75 -2.37 -4.00 5.01
N THR A 76 -2.48 -2.87 5.72
CA THR A 76 -1.78 -1.61 5.42
C THR A 76 -1.97 -1.06 3.98
N ALA A 77 -2.84 -1.67 3.18
CA ALA A 77 -3.14 -1.32 1.80
C ALA A 77 -4.58 -1.71 1.43
N GLU A 78 -5.21 -0.95 0.53
CA GLU A 78 -6.57 -1.25 0.03
C GLU A 78 -6.58 -2.45 -0.92
N LEU A 79 -5.71 -2.43 -1.94
CA LEU A 79 -5.58 -3.48 -2.95
C LEU A 79 -4.32 -4.29 -2.64
N GLY A 80 -4.44 -5.20 -1.67
CA GLY A 80 -3.41 -6.14 -1.30
C GLY A 80 -3.19 -7.20 -2.38
N ASN A 81 -2.50 -6.85 -3.47
CA ASN A 81 -1.85 -7.86 -4.29
C ASN A 81 -0.62 -8.36 -3.53
N TYR A 82 -0.53 -9.67 -3.28
CA TYR A 82 0.62 -10.28 -2.59
C TYR A 82 1.97 -9.97 -3.27
N SER A 83 1.96 -9.58 -4.54
CA SER A 83 3.15 -9.14 -5.28
C SER A 83 3.71 -7.77 -4.84
N THR A 84 2.89 -6.91 -4.24
CA THR A 84 3.29 -5.57 -3.78
C THR A 84 3.25 -5.43 -2.27
N ASN A 85 2.82 -6.46 -1.54
CA ASN A 85 2.82 -6.49 -0.08
C ASN A 85 3.00 -7.93 0.44
N ILE A 86 4.26 -8.35 0.60
CA ILE A 86 4.64 -9.70 1.05
C ILE A 86 4.27 -9.91 2.52
N THR A 87 4.23 -8.83 3.31
CA THR A 87 3.87 -8.87 4.73
C THR A 87 2.45 -9.39 4.95
N ILE A 88 1.49 -9.03 4.08
CA ILE A 88 0.13 -9.58 4.16
C ILE A 88 0.15 -11.09 3.94
N MET A 89 0.91 -11.57 2.94
CA MET A 89 1.01 -13.01 2.65
C MET A 89 1.54 -13.79 3.87
N PHE A 90 2.53 -13.22 4.57
CA PHE A 90 3.05 -13.80 5.79
C PHE A 90 1.99 -13.85 6.90
N ILE A 91 1.28 -12.74 7.15
CA ILE A 91 0.23 -12.69 8.18
C ILE A 91 -0.92 -13.66 7.84
N ASP A 92 -1.36 -13.69 6.59
CA ASP A 92 -2.43 -14.60 6.13
C ASP A 92 -2.02 -16.07 6.27
N PHE A 93 -0.74 -16.41 6.06
CA PHE A 93 -0.22 -17.75 6.34
C PHE A 93 -0.35 -18.11 7.83
N PHE A 94 0.02 -17.20 8.74
CA PHE A 94 -0.15 -17.42 10.18
C PHE A 94 -1.61 -17.46 10.61
N ALA A 95 -2.49 -16.72 9.92
CA ALA A 95 -3.93 -16.80 10.13
C ALA A 95 -4.49 -18.17 9.69
N TRP A 96 -4.00 -18.68 8.56
CA TRP A 96 -4.40 -19.98 8.03
C TRP A 96 -4.02 -21.14 8.96
N ILE A 97 -2.82 -21.12 9.56
CA ILE A 97 -2.43 -22.13 10.56
C ILE A 97 -2.99 -21.87 11.97
N GLY A 98 -3.82 -20.83 12.14
CA GLY A 98 -4.51 -20.51 13.38
C GLY A 98 -3.67 -19.78 14.44
N TRP A 99 -2.51 -19.25 14.07
CA TRP A 99 -1.63 -18.49 14.98
C TRP A 99 -1.96 -17.00 15.02
N ALA A 100 -2.52 -16.46 13.94
CA ALA A 100 -3.04 -15.09 13.89
C ALA A 100 -4.58 -15.10 13.81
N TYR A 101 -5.23 -14.18 14.52
CA TYR A 101 -6.69 -14.07 14.59
C TYR A 101 -7.11 -12.64 14.89
N ASN A 102 -8.41 -12.33 14.75
CA ASN A 102 -8.97 -10.99 14.92
C ASN A 102 -8.32 -9.90 14.03
N LEU A 103 -7.93 -10.28 12.81
CA LEU A 103 -7.40 -9.37 11.81
C LEU A 103 -8.48 -8.36 11.41
N LYS A 104 -8.18 -7.07 11.54
CA LYS A 104 -9.12 -5.98 11.24
C LYS A 104 -8.81 -5.41 9.87
N THR A 105 -9.82 -5.29 9.02
CA THR A 105 -9.69 -4.64 7.71
C THR A 105 -10.82 -3.63 7.51
N VAL A 106 -10.55 -2.60 6.72
CA VAL A 106 -11.47 -1.50 6.44
C VAL A 106 -12.49 -1.95 5.39
N SER A 107 -13.76 -1.67 5.63
CA SER A 107 -14.83 -1.93 4.66
C SER A 107 -14.68 -1.01 3.43
N PRO A 108 -14.96 -1.50 2.21
CA PRO A 108 -14.91 -0.68 0.98
C PRO A 108 -15.71 0.62 1.05
N ASP A 109 -16.90 0.60 1.68
CA ASP A 109 -17.74 1.79 1.84
C ASP A 109 -17.07 2.88 2.68
N LEU A 110 -16.34 2.49 3.73
CA LEU A 110 -15.59 3.43 4.57
C LEU A 110 -14.40 4.03 3.82
N VAL A 111 -13.73 3.22 2.99
CA VAL A 111 -12.68 3.72 2.09
C VAL A 111 -13.26 4.73 1.12
N ALA A 112 -14.34 4.39 0.41
CA ALA A 112 -15.00 5.26 -0.56
C ALA A 112 -15.48 6.58 0.09
N ALA A 113 -16.10 6.51 1.27
CA ALA A 113 -16.51 7.69 2.02
C ALA A 113 -15.32 8.59 2.40
N ARG A 114 -14.19 7.98 2.79
CA ARG A 114 -12.97 8.71 3.15
C ARG A 114 -12.33 9.38 1.94
N VAL A 115 -12.17 8.65 0.83
CA VAL A 115 -11.68 9.16 -0.46
C VAL A 115 -12.52 10.35 -0.92
N LYS A 116 -13.86 10.21 -0.90
CA LYS A 116 -14.77 11.30 -1.30
C LYS A 116 -14.63 12.53 -0.41
N ARG A 117 -14.34 12.35 0.89
CA ARG A 117 -14.24 13.44 1.87
C ARG A 117 -12.90 14.17 1.81
N THR A 118 -11.78 13.43 1.70
CA THR A 118 -10.43 13.99 1.88
C THR A 118 -9.42 13.62 0.82
N GLY A 119 -9.76 12.77 -0.14
CA GLY A 119 -8.86 12.38 -1.22
C GLY A 119 -8.42 13.54 -2.10
N ASP A 120 -7.26 13.41 -2.74
CA ASP A 120 -6.75 14.34 -3.74
C ASP A 120 -7.33 14.15 -5.14
N GLY A 121 -8.16 13.12 -5.34
CA GLY A 121 -8.76 12.77 -6.63
C GLY A 121 -7.94 11.79 -7.48
N SER A 122 -6.80 11.31 -6.97
CA SER A 122 -5.95 10.29 -7.63
C SER A 122 -6.37 8.85 -7.34
N HIS A 123 -7.36 8.65 -6.45
CA HIS A 123 -7.90 7.32 -6.15
C HIS A 123 -8.62 6.76 -7.38
N ASP A 124 -8.43 5.47 -7.65
CA ASP A 124 -9.10 4.80 -8.75
C ASP A 124 -10.60 4.86 -8.54
N VAL A 125 -11.29 5.63 -9.37
CA VAL A 125 -12.69 5.99 -9.15
C VAL A 125 -13.56 4.76 -9.44
N TRP A 126 -14.16 4.17 -8.41
CA TRP A 126 -15.19 3.16 -8.62
C TRP A 126 -16.49 3.83 -9.09
N GLY A 127 -16.95 3.53 -10.32
CA GLY A 127 -18.26 3.99 -10.84
C GLY A 127 -18.26 4.50 -12.29
N TRP A 128 -19.16 5.43 -12.62
CA TRP A 128 -19.37 5.90 -14.01
C TRP A 128 -18.11 6.51 -14.67
N ASN A 129 -17.19 7.03 -13.85
CA ASN A 129 -15.94 7.63 -14.29
C ASN A 129 -14.72 6.70 -14.07
N ASP A 130 -14.96 5.41 -13.81
CA ASP A 130 -13.89 4.44 -13.72
C ASP A 130 -13.13 4.36 -15.05
N LYS A 131 -11.80 4.25 -14.94
CA LYS A 131 -10.86 4.12 -16.05
C LYS A 131 -10.97 2.74 -16.71
N ASP A 132 -11.40 1.74 -15.93
CA ASP A 132 -11.58 0.36 -16.39
C ASP A 132 -12.98 0.14 -16.99
N LEU A 133 -13.91 1.10 -16.84
CA LEU A 133 -15.24 1.05 -17.45
C LEU A 133 -15.16 1.37 -18.94
N THR A 134 -15.38 0.35 -19.78
CA THR A 134 -15.27 0.47 -21.23
C THR A 134 -16.36 1.38 -21.82
N GLN A 135 -16.11 1.96 -22.99
CA GLN A 135 -17.13 2.75 -23.70
C GLN A 135 -18.37 1.90 -24.02
N GLU A 136 -18.19 0.61 -24.27
CA GLU A 136 -19.30 -0.30 -24.55
C GLU A 136 -20.20 -0.49 -23.32
N GLU A 137 -19.63 -0.64 -22.14
CA GLU A 137 -20.39 -0.73 -20.88
C GLU A 137 -21.09 0.60 -20.55
N LYS A 138 -20.45 1.73 -20.81
CA LYS A 138 -21.08 3.06 -20.69
C LYS A 138 -22.27 3.19 -21.63
N LEU A 139 -22.18 2.70 -22.87
CA LEU A 139 -23.28 2.75 -23.84
C LEU A 139 -24.45 1.83 -23.47
N LYS A 140 -24.20 0.73 -22.76
CA LYS A 140 -25.25 -0.20 -22.27
C LYS A 140 -25.99 0.33 -21.04
N ALA A 141 -25.48 1.38 -20.38
CA ALA A 141 -26.13 1.94 -19.21
C ALA A 141 -27.40 2.73 -19.56
N THR A 142 -28.50 2.40 -18.89
CA THR A 142 -29.76 3.13 -19.03
C THR A 142 -29.70 4.40 -18.19
N ILE A 143 -29.57 5.57 -18.82
CA ILE A 143 -29.55 6.87 -18.15
C ILE A 143 -30.97 7.44 -18.09
N ILE A 144 -31.55 7.47 -16.89
CA ILE A 144 -32.87 8.07 -16.64
C ILE A 144 -32.68 9.55 -16.27
N ASN A 145 -33.50 10.46 -16.83
CA ASN A 145 -33.47 11.91 -16.60
C ASN A 145 -32.15 12.62 -16.99
N ARG A 146 -31.76 12.56 -18.28
CA ARG A 146 -30.66 13.40 -18.79
C ARG A 146 -30.98 14.88 -18.59
N LYS A 147 -30.06 15.60 -17.94
CA LYS A 147 -30.09 17.07 -17.88
C LYS A 147 -29.88 17.60 -19.30
N THR A 148 -30.94 18.13 -19.92
CA THR A 148 -30.82 18.89 -21.17
C THR A 148 -29.94 20.10 -20.89
N ARG A 149 -28.84 20.25 -21.65
CA ARG A 149 -27.99 21.44 -21.55
C ARG A 149 -28.84 22.67 -21.89
N SER A 150 -28.91 23.62 -20.96
CA SER A 150 -29.40 24.98 -21.20
C SER A 150 -28.46 25.75 -22.11
#